data_AF-A0A937NJ04-F1
#
_entry.id   AF-A0A937NJ04-F1
#
_cell.length_a   1.000
_cell.length_b   1.000
_cell.length_c   1.000
_cell.angle_alpha   90.00
_cell.angle_beta   90.00
_cell.angle_gamma   90.00
#
_symmetry.space_group_name_H-M   'P 1'
#
loop_
_entity.id
_entity.type
_entity.pdbx_description
1 polymer ?
#
loop_
_entity_poly.entity_id
_entity_poly.type
_entity_poly.pdbx_seq_one_letter_code
_entity_poly.pdbx_strand_id
1 'polypeptide(L)'
;MRLKLYAIIAAALALLSVMACSQREGQPEQQFSYLCDKMKECIEQAQAMASDLEDFNWNEFSDVGILCPPKGICPVGSLPIVEKKSVTGEALERWVPLVERLPFPQTAKTYSVQCASCLKLASEVCSNSPYNESQARMPEAEEVTLTQWQELCSQLQSALQGAEYVVFTNKTIAADYTFPQLFAYLTDSDEGVKQKYLDKFIAESDKYIQLHAELIQKIQQAEQLASELANWQSNPQGPE
;
A
#
# COMPACT_ATOMS: atom_id res chain seq x y z
N MET A 1 -30.39 -59.25 -22.41
CA MET A 1 -29.59 -58.03 -22.65
C MET A 1 -30.21 -56.76 -22.05
N ARG A 2 -30.99 -56.84 -20.94
CA ARG A 2 -31.64 -55.67 -20.29
C ARG A 2 -31.06 -55.31 -18.91
N LEU A 3 -30.39 -56.25 -18.23
CA LEU A 3 -29.79 -56.03 -16.90
C LEU A 3 -28.57 -55.10 -16.91
N LYS A 4 -27.80 -55.04 -18.02
CA LYS A 4 -26.63 -54.15 -18.12
C LYS A 4 -27.00 -52.67 -18.26
N LEU A 5 -28.21 -52.36 -18.75
CA LEU A 5 -28.65 -50.97 -18.95
C LEU A 5 -29.03 -50.30 -17.61
N TYR A 6 -29.68 -51.05 -16.70
CA TYR A 6 -30.07 -50.54 -15.39
C TYR A 6 -28.89 -50.28 -14.45
N ALA A 7 -27.82 -51.08 -14.54
CA ALA A 7 -26.60 -50.87 -13.76
C ALA A 7 -25.86 -49.59 -14.17
N ILE A 8 -25.87 -49.23 -15.46
CA ILE A 8 -25.23 -48.02 -15.98
C ILE A 8 -26.04 -46.78 -15.57
N ILE A 9 -27.37 -46.85 -15.60
CA ILE A 9 -28.24 -45.73 -15.17
C ILE A 9 -28.12 -45.48 -13.66
N ALA A 10 -28.03 -46.54 -12.84
CA ALA A 10 -27.83 -46.40 -11.39
C ALA A 10 -26.46 -45.80 -11.03
N ALA A 11 -25.39 -46.17 -11.75
CA ALA A 11 -24.07 -45.57 -11.56
C ALA A 11 -24.02 -44.10 -12.02
N ALA A 12 -24.73 -43.73 -13.09
CA ALA A 12 -24.84 -42.35 -13.55
C ALA A 12 -25.64 -41.47 -12.56
N LEU A 13 -26.70 -42.00 -11.96
CA LEU A 13 -27.49 -41.29 -10.93
C LEU A 13 -26.73 -41.16 -9.59
N ALA A 14 -25.89 -42.14 -9.24
CA ALA A 14 -25.01 -42.06 -8.08
C ALA A 14 -23.87 -41.04 -8.29
N LEU A 15 -23.35 -40.90 -9.50
CA LEU A 15 -22.33 -39.89 -9.83
C LEU A 15 -22.91 -38.47 -9.91
N LEU A 16 -24.16 -38.32 -10.38
CA LEU A 16 -24.87 -37.03 -10.39
C LEU A 16 -25.22 -36.53 -8.97
N SER A 17 -25.50 -37.44 -8.02
CA SER A 17 -25.78 -37.07 -6.62
C SER A 17 -24.52 -36.72 -5.82
N VAL A 18 -23.35 -37.24 -6.21
CA VAL A 18 -22.06 -36.86 -5.60
C VAL A 18 -21.52 -35.54 -6.17
N MET A 19 -21.80 -35.23 -7.45
CA MET A 19 -21.44 -33.92 -8.03
C MET A 19 -22.42 -32.79 -7.66
N ALA A 20 -23.66 -33.10 -7.25
CA ALA A 20 -24.59 -32.10 -6.73
C ALA A 20 -24.21 -31.55 -5.33
N CYS A 21 -23.25 -32.18 -4.63
CA CYS A 21 -22.76 -31.70 -3.33
C CYS A 21 -21.42 -30.97 -3.39
N SER A 22 -20.73 -30.92 -4.54
CA SER A 22 -19.42 -30.26 -4.66
C SER A 22 -19.45 -28.91 -5.38
N GLN A 23 -20.65 -28.39 -5.68
CA GLN A 23 -20.82 -27.10 -6.35
C GLN A 23 -21.66 -26.15 -5.48
N ARG A 24 -21.24 -25.96 -4.22
CA ARG A 24 -21.62 -24.79 -3.43
C ARG A 24 -20.62 -23.67 -3.72
N GLU A 25 -20.53 -23.26 -4.98
CA GLU A 25 -20.06 -21.91 -5.28
C GLU A 25 -21.20 -20.96 -4.87
N GLY A 26 -20.92 -19.99 -4.00
CA GLY A 26 -21.80 -18.83 -3.80
C GLY A 26 -22.80 -18.90 -2.65
N GLN A 27 -22.36 -19.27 -1.43
CA GLN A 27 -23.06 -18.75 -0.25
C GLN A 27 -22.58 -17.30 0.01
N PRO A 28 -23.49 -16.32 0.19
CA PRO A 28 -23.14 -14.92 0.45
C PRO A 28 -22.14 -14.75 1.61
N GLU A 29 -22.22 -15.58 2.64
CA GLU A 29 -21.31 -15.59 3.79
C GLU A 29 -19.86 -15.92 3.40
N GLN A 30 -19.65 -16.86 2.47
CA GLN A 30 -18.31 -17.22 1.97
C GLN A 30 -17.71 -16.10 1.12
N GLN A 31 -18.53 -15.44 0.32
CA GLN A 31 -18.09 -14.28 -0.47
C GLN A 31 -17.75 -13.09 0.42
N PHE A 32 -18.55 -12.85 1.46
CA PHE A 32 -18.25 -11.82 2.47
C PHE A 32 -16.93 -12.10 3.19
N SER A 33 -16.73 -13.32 3.70
CA SER A 33 -15.47 -13.72 4.35
C SER A 33 -14.28 -13.53 3.42
N TYR A 34 -14.41 -13.93 2.15
CA TYR A 34 -13.37 -13.76 1.15
C TYR A 34 -13.00 -12.28 0.91
N LEU A 35 -14.00 -11.38 0.81
CA LEU A 35 -13.73 -9.94 0.67
C LEU A 35 -13.01 -9.38 1.91
N CYS A 36 -13.42 -9.82 3.10
CA CYS A 36 -12.80 -9.47 4.36
C CYS A 36 -11.33 -9.90 4.44
N ASP A 37 -11.04 -11.16 4.09
CA ASP A 37 -9.67 -11.70 4.10
C ASP A 37 -8.80 -10.98 3.07
N LYS A 38 -9.32 -10.78 1.85
CA LYS A 38 -8.58 -10.08 0.79
C LYS A 38 -8.29 -8.62 1.13
N MET A 39 -9.25 -7.92 1.75
CA MET A 39 -9.06 -6.55 2.20
C MET A 39 -7.93 -6.47 3.24
N LYS A 40 -7.94 -7.35 4.23
CA LYS A 40 -6.88 -7.43 5.25
C LYS A 40 -5.53 -7.74 4.62
N GLU A 41 -5.47 -8.71 3.71
CA GLU A 41 -4.24 -9.07 2.99
C GLU A 41 -3.67 -7.85 2.22
N CYS A 42 -4.51 -7.06 1.54
CA CYS A 42 -4.09 -5.82 0.90
C CYS A 42 -3.47 -4.82 1.90
N ILE A 43 -4.08 -4.66 3.08
CA ILE A 43 -3.58 -3.74 4.12
C ILE A 43 -2.27 -4.26 4.75
N GLU A 44 -2.15 -5.57 4.96
CA GLU A 44 -0.92 -6.20 5.46
C GLU A 44 0.24 -6.05 4.46
N GLN A 45 -0.04 -6.23 3.16
CA GLN A 45 0.95 -5.99 2.11
C GLN A 45 1.34 -4.50 2.05
N ALA A 46 0.39 -3.58 2.19
CA ALA A 46 0.68 -2.16 2.33
C ALA A 46 1.57 -1.88 3.55
N GLN A 47 1.30 -2.51 4.69
CA GLN A 47 2.12 -2.36 5.89
C GLN A 47 3.56 -2.89 5.69
N ALA A 48 3.72 -4.01 4.99
CA ALA A 48 5.04 -4.54 4.66
C ALA A 48 5.83 -3.55 3.77
N MET A 49 5.20 -3.00 2.73
CA MET A 49 5.83 -1.99 1.86
C MET A 49 6.16 -0.70 2.62
N ALA A 50 5.30 -0.28 3.56
CA ALA A 50 5.58 0.85 4.43
C ALA A 50 6.81 0.59 5.33
N SER A 51 6.98 -0.66 5.79
CA SER A 51 8.16 -1.08 6.56
C SER A 51 9.42 -1.08 5.69
N ASP A 52 9.33 -1.58 4.45
CA ASP A 52 10.44 -1.52 3.48
C ASP A 52 10.86 -0.06 3.20
N LEU A 53 9.91 0.87 3.15
CA LEU A 53 10.18 2.31 3.03
C LEU A 53 10.79 2.93 4.30
N GLU A 54 10.44 2.44 5.48
CA GLU A 54 11.05 2.84 6.76
C GLU A 54 12.50 2.35 6.87
N ASP A 55 12.82 1.19 6.29
CA ASP A 55 14.19 0.66 6.24
C ASP A 55 15.02 1.20 5.06
N PHE A 56 14.37 1.88 4.12
CA PHE A 56 15.02 2.49 2.96
C PHE A 56 16.00 3.57 3.42
N ASN A 57 17.28 3.45 3.02
CA ASN A 57 18.31 4.38 3.43
C ASN A 57 19.20 4.80 2.26
N TRP A 58 19.73 6.00 2.39
CA TRP A 58 20.57 6.65 1.37
C TRP A 58 22.06 6.57 1.71
N ASN A 59 22.47 5.59 2.52
CA ASN A 59 23.82 5.54 3.10
C ASN A 59 24.94 5.50 2.07
N GLU A 60 24.68 4.99 0.87
CA GLU A 60 25.65 5.01 -0.23
C GLU A 60 26.01 6.42 -0.72
N PHE A 61 25.20 7.43 -0.38
CA PHE A 61 25.45 8.84 -0.66
C PHE A 61 26.04 9.61 0.53
N SER A 62 26.41 8.93 1.62
CA SER A 62 26.92 9.57 2.85
C SER A 62 28.24 10.33 2.66
N ASP A 63 29.04 9.94 1.68
CA ASP A 63 30.33 10.55 1.36
C ASP A 63 30.23 11.73 0.39
N VAL A 64 29.05 12.03 -0.16
CA VAL A 64 28.80 13.16 -1.05
C VAL A 64 27.78 14.13 -0.47
N GLY A 65 27.89 15.38 -0.89
CA GLY A 65 27.01 16.42 -0.40
C GLY A 65 27.04 17.67 -1.26
N ILE A 66 26.07 18.53 -1.02
CA ILE A 66 25.88 19.77 -1.74
C ILE A 66 26.70 20.86 -1.06
N LEU A 67 27.55 21.53 -1.83
CA LEU A 67 28.27 22.71 -1.34
C LEU A 67 27.39 23.95 -1.53
N CYS A 68 26.84 24.45 -0.42
CA CYS A 68 25.97 25.61 -0.41
C CYS A 68 26.76 26.92 -0.59
N PRO A 69 26.14 27.99 -1.14
CA PRO A 69 26.77 29.29 -1.22
C PRO A 69 27.02 29.88 0.19
N PRO A 70 27.91 30.88 0.33
CA PRO A 70 28.06 31.63 1.56
C PRO A 70 26.73 32.22 2.06
N LYS A 71 26.62 32.42 3.38
CA LYS A 71 25.43 33.03 4.00
C LYS A 71 25.13 34.39 3.35
N GLY A 72 23.86 34.63 3.06
CA GLY A 72 23.39 35.87 2.43
C GLY A 72 23.50 35.88 0.89
N ILE A 73 23.98 34.81 0.27
CA ILE A 73 24.02 34.66 -1.19
C ILE A 73 22.97 33.64 -1.63
N CYS A 74 22.06 34.07 -2.50
CA CYS A 74 21.12 33.16 -3.16
C CYS A 74 21.84 32.35 -4.23
N PRO A 75 21.67 31.02 -4.27
CA PRO A 75 22.26 30.23 -5.34
C PRO A 75 21.61 30.57 -6.69
N VAL A 76 22.44 30.70 -7.72
CA VAL A 76 22.00 30.84 -9.11
C VAL A 76 22.50 29.62 -9.87
N GLY A 77 21.58 28.82 -10.39
CA GLY A 77 21.89 27.58 -11.12
C GLY A 77 22.10 26.36 -10.21
N SER A 78 22.76 25.33 -10.76
CA SER A 78 23.02 24.06 -10.08
C SER A 78 24.01 24.23 -8.93
N LEU A 79 23.72 23.59 -7.80
CA LEU A 79 24.65 23.54 -6.69
C LEU A 79 25.60 22.34 -6.87
N PRO A 80 26.92 22.53 -6.69
CA PRO A 80 27.87 21.46 -6.91
C PRO A 80 27.72 20.38 -5.84
N ILE A 81 27.62 19.12 -6.30
CA ILE A 81 27.75 17.94 -5.44
C ILE A 81 29.21 17.49 -5.46
N VAL A 82 29.79 17.40 -4.27
CA VAL A 82 31.21 17.10 -4.05
C VAL A 82 31.40 16.05 -2.97
N GLU A 83 32.46 15.25 -3.09
CA GLU A 83 32.85 14.31 -2.04
C GLU A 83 33.35 15.06 -0.81
N LYS A 84 32.97 14.61 0.39
CA LYS A 84 33.36 15.24 1.67
C LYS A 84 34.88 15.45 1.78
N LYS A 85 35.67 14.49 1.28
CA LYS A 85 37.13 14.52 1.35
C LYS A 85 37.79 15.64 0.51
N SER A 86 37.10 16.16 -0.50
CA SER A 86 37.61 17.26 -1.33
C SER A 86 37.28 18.64 -0.76
N VAL A 87 36.47 18.70 0.31
CA VAL A 87 36.06 19.94 0.97
C VAL A 87 36.99 20.26 2.13
N THR A 88 37.55 21.47 2.14
CA THR A 88 38.50 21.91 3.17
C THR A 88 38.18 23.33 3.66
N GLY A 89 38.65 23.67 4.86
CA GLY A 89 38.50 25.00 5.46
C GLY A 89 37.04 25.45 5.59
N GLU A 90 36.77 26.72 5.28
CA GLU A 90 35.44 27.36 5.36
C GLU A 90 34.39 26.73 4.44
N ALA A 91 34.79 25.95 3.44
CA ALA A 91 33.84 25.22 2.59
C ALA A 91 33.16 24.06 3.35
N LEU A 92 33.81 23.51 4.38
CA LEU A 92 33.27 22.40 5.16
C LEU A 92 32.02 22.82 5.95
N GLU A 93 31.99 24.06 6.43
CA GLU A 93 30.83 24.64 7.13
C GLU A 93 29.61 24.86 6.22
N ARG A 94 29.82 24.81 4.90
CA ARG A 94 28.78 25.00 3.88
C ARG A 94 28.42 23.70 3.15
N TRP A 95 29.11 22.61 3.47
CA TRP A 95 28.85 21.31 2.88
C TRP A 95 27.71 20.63 3.63
N VAL A 96 26.65 20.29 2.91
CA VAL A 96 25.48 19.61 3.44
C VAL A 96 25.47 18.19 2.88
N PRO A 97 25.49 17.14 3.71
CA PRO A 97 25.40 15.76 3.23
C PRO A 97 24.20 15.56 2.30
N LEU A 98 24.38 14.81 1.21
CA LEU A 98 23.30 14.58 0.24
C LEU A 98 22.13 13.83 0.89
N VAL A 99 22.43 12.94 1.83
CA VAL A 99 21.45 12.19 2.63
C VAL A 99 20.50 13.07 3.42
N GLU A 100 20.87 14.31 3.75
CA GLU A 100 19.99 15.26 4.44
C GLU A 100 18.99 15.95 3.49
N ARG A 101 19.17 15.81 2.17
CA ARG A 101 18.27 16.33 1.14
C ARG A 101 17.40 15.25 0.51
N LEU A 102 17.67 13.98 0.82
CA LEU A 102 16.91 12.85 0.32
C LEU A 102 15.73 12.54 1.27
N PRO A 103 14.67 11.88 0.80
CA PRO A 103 13.53 11.54 1.63
C PRO A 103 13.94 10.76 2.88
N PHE A 104 13.45 11.21 4.04
CA PHE A 104 13.82 10.65 5.33
C PHE A 104 13.00 9.39 5.69
N PRO A 105 13.64 8.37 6.29
CA PRO A 105 12.95 7.18 6.80
C PRO A 105 11.80 7.49 7.77
N GLN A 106 11.93 8.55 8.59
CA GLN A 106 10.89 8.92 9.55
C GLN A 106 9.56 9.28 8.90
N THR A 107 9.57 9.74 7.64
CA THR A 107 8.34 10.02 6.90
C THR A 107 7.57 8.72 6.64
N ALA A 108 8.28 7.64 6.31
CA ALA A 108 7.70 6.33 6.04
C ALA A 108 7.11 5.64 7.27
N LYS A 109 7.67 5.89 8.47
CA LYS A 109 7.08 5.43 9.74
C LYS A 109 5.62 5.84 9.92
N THR A 110 5.24 7.01 9.39
CA THR A 110 3.84 7.46 9.44
C THR A 110 2.93 6.53 8.63
N TYR A 111 3.40 6.00 7.51
CA TYR A 111 2.64 5.06 6.68
C TYR A 111 2.42 3.75 7.43
N SER A 112 3.46 3.22 8.09
CA SER A 112 3.38 2.00 8.91
C SER A 112 2.32 2.13 10.01
N VAL A 113 2.27 3.28 10.68
CA VAL A 113 1.27 3.58 11.73
C VAL A 113 -0.14 3.67 11.16
N GLN A 114 -0.29 4.31 9.99
CA GLN A 114 -1.59 4.42 9.31
C GLN A 114 -2.09 3.06 8.82
N CYS A 115 -1.25 2.25 8.17
CA CYS A 115 -1.59 0.90 7.75
C CYS A 115 -2.00 0.01 8.94
N ALA A 116 -1.27 0.07 10.06
CA ALA A 116 -1.64 -0.67 11.27
C ALA A 116 -3.02 -0.24 11.82
N SER A 117 -3.32 1.06 11.76
CA SER A 117 -4.62 1.60 12.17
C SER A 117 -5.74 1.11 11.25
N CYS A 118 -5.52 1.12 9.93
CA CYS A 118 -6.45 0.57 8.95
C CYS A 118 -6.66 -0.94 9.16
N LEU A 119 -5.63 -1.71 9.48
CA LEU A 119 -5.74 -3.15 9.72
C LEU A 119 -6.59 -3.46 10.96
N LYS A 120 -6.46 -2.64 12.01
CA LYS A 120 -7.31 -2.72 13.20
C LYS A 120 -8.78 -2.46 12.84
N LEU A 121 -9.07 -1.37 12.11
CA LEU A 121 -10.42 -1.04 11.64
C LEU A 121 -10.99 -2.13 10.73
N ALA A 122 -10.19 -2.67 9.81
CA ALA A 122 -10.58 -3.80 8.95
C ALA A 122 -10.96 -5.04 9.77
N SER A 123 -10.23 -5.32 10.85
CA SER A 123 -10.57 -6.40 11.77
C SER A 123 -11.88 -6.15 12.51
N GLU A 124 -12.15 -4.90 12.92
CA GLU A 124 -13.40 -4.50 13.55
C GLU A 124 -14.59 -4.59 12.58
N VAL A 125 -14.45 -4.11 11.33
CA VAL A 125 -15.46 -4.25 10.27
C VAL A 125 -15.82 -5.71 10.04
N CYS A 126 -14.82 -6.58 9.88
CA CYS A 126 -15.08 -7.99 9.58
C CYS A 126 -15.65 -8.76 10.77
N SER A 127 -15.27 -8.41 12.01
CA SER A 127 -15.75 -9.12 13.21
C SER A 127 -17.16 -8.69 13.62
N ASN A 128 -17.51 -7.41 13.42
CA ASN A 128 -18.83 -6.86 13.75
C ASN A 128 -19.82 -6.94 12.59
N SER A 129 -19.51 -7.71 11.54
CA SER A 129 -20.39 -7.88 10.41
C SER A 129 -21.73 -8.50 10.83
N PRO A 130 -22.87 -7.93 10.40
CA PRO A 130 -24.17 -8.55 10.60
C PRO A 130 -24.32 -9.85 9.79
N TYR A 131 -23.39 -10.13 8.87
CA TYR A 131 -23.37 -11.29 7.99
C TYR A 131 -22.51 -12.46 8.52
N ASN A 132 -21.92 -12.34 9.72
CA ASN A 132 -21.29 -13.50 10.38
C ASN A 132 -22.37 -14.40 10.99
N GLU A 133 -22.26 -15.73 10.75
CA GLU A 133 -23.22 -16.86 10.88
C GLU A 133 -24.09 -17.01 12.18
N SER A 134 -24.37 -15.99 12.98
CA SER A 134 -25.10 -16.17 14.25
C SER A 134 -26.15 -15.11 14.62
N GLN A 135 -26.35 -14.05 13.84
CA GLN A 135 -27.41 -13.06 14.10
C GLN A 135 -28.68 -13.31 13.28
N ALA A 136 -29.16 -14.55 13.25
CA ALA A 136 -30.53 -14.82 12.81
C ALA A 136 -31.47 -14.67 14.01
N ARG A 137 -32.13 -13.50 14.14
CA ARG A 137 -33.35 -13.18 14.91
C ARG A 137 -33.16 -11.89 15.73
N MET A 138 -33.87 -10.82 15.34
CA MET A 138 -33.85 -9.53 16.04
C MET A 138 -34.17 -8.32 15.12
N PRO A 139 -35.38 -8.12 14.55
CA PRO A 139 -35.61 -7.09 13.51
C PRO A 139 -35.28 -5.64 13.92
N GLU A 140 -35.43 -5.28 15.20
CA GLU A 140 -35.10 -3.93 15.70
C GLU A 140 -33.64 -3.78 16.17
N ALA A 141 -32.98 -4.90 16.49
CA ALA A 141 -31.54 -4.93 16.79
C ALA A 141 -30.70 -4.95 15.50
N GLU A 142 -31.26 -5.43 14.39
CA GLU A 142 -30.63 -5.52 13.08
C GLU A 142 -30.34 -4.13 12.46
N GLU A 143 -31.26 -3.16 12.52
CA GLU A 143 -31.02 -1.82 11.96
C GLU A 143 -29.92 -1.05 12.69
N VAL A 144 -29.88 -1.15 14.03
CA VAL A 144 -28.83 -0.50 14.84
C VAL A 144 -27.47 -1.14 14.58
N THR A 145 -27.43 -2.47 14.47
CA THR A 145 -26.18 -3.21 14.19
C THR A 145 -25.68 -2.94 12.77
N LEU A 146 -26.57 -2.86 11.78
CA LEU A 146 -26.22 -2.52 10.41
C LEU A 146 -25.70 -1.08 10.29
N THR A 147 -26.36 -0.11 10.93
CA THR A 147 -25.93 1.30 10.91
C THR A 147 -24.55 1.45 11.56
N GLN A 148 -24.32 0.78 12.69
CA GLN A 148 -23.00 0.77 13.36
C GLN A 148 -21.92 0.14 12.49
N TRP A 149 -22.26 -0.94 11.78
CA TRP A 149 -21.32 -1.60 10.88
C TRP A 149 -20.99 -0.74 9.64
N GLN A 150 -21.98 -0.08 9.05
CA GLN A 150 -21.78 0.86 7.94
C GLN A 150 -20.90 2.05 8.34
N GLU A 151 -21.04 2.54 9.57
CA GLU A 151 -20.17 3.57 10.13
C GLU A 151 -18.72 3.07 10.23
N LEU A 152 -18.48 1.83 10.68
CA LEU A 152 -17.14 1.23 10.70
C LEU A 152 -16.55 1.12 9.29
N CYS A 153 -17.35 0.71 8.30
CA CYS A 153 -16.92 0.68 6.89
C CYS A 153 -16.53 2.08 6.40
N SER A 154 -17.32 3.10 6.72
CA SER A 154 -17.03 4.50 6.34
C SER A 154 -15.76 5.03 7.00
N GLN A 155 -15.53 4.70 8.27
CA GLN A 155 -14.29 5.05 8.98
C GLN A 155 -13.07 4.37 8.36
N LEU A 156 -13.19 3.09 7.99
CA LEU A 156 -12.13 2.36 7.31
C LEU A 156 -11.80 2.97 5.95
N GLN A 157 -12.80 3.27 5.13
CA GLN A 157 -12.60 3.97 3.84
C GLN A 157 -11.90 5.30 4.02
N SER A 158 -12.38 6.13 4.96
CA SER A 158 -11.76 7.43 5.24
C SER A 158 -10.31 7.30 5.71
N ALA A 159 -10.02 6.32 6.56
CA ALA A 159 -8.66 6.03 7.03
C ALA A 159 -7.74 5.59 5.88
N LEU A 160 -8.23 4.74 4.96
CA LEU A 160 -7.49 4.29 3.79
C LEU A 160 -7.20 5.45 2.82
N GLN A 161 -8.19 6.30 2.53
CA GLN A 161 -8.02 7.51 1.71
C GLN A 161 -7.02 8.49 2.33
N GLY A 162 -7.07 8.66 3.66
CA GLY A 162 -6.11 9.47 4.39
C GLY A 162 -4.68 8.93 4.28
N ALA A 163 -4.52 7.61 4.40
CA ALA A 163 -3.23 6.95 4.23
C ALA A 163 -2.71 7.10 2.78
N GLU A 164 -3.56 6.87 1.79
CA GLU A 164 -3.22 7.04 0.37
C GLU A 164 -2.73 8.47 0.09
N TYR A 165 -3.47 9.48 0.54
CA TYR A 165 -3.15 10.88 0.32
C TYR A 165 -1.75 11.23 0.85
N VAL A 166 -1.41 10.73 2.04
CA VAL A 166 -0.11 10.98 2.68
C VAL A 166 1.02 10.32 1.90
N VAL A 167 0.85 9.07 1.46
CA VAL A 167 1.86 8.38 0.64
C VAL A 167 2.01 9.05 -0.73
N PHE A 168 0.89 9.38 -1.38
CA PHE A 168 0.86 10.05 -2.68
C PHE A 168 1.55 11.42 -2.65
N THR A 169 1.29 12.22 -1.62
CA THR A 169 1.90 13.56 -1.48
C THR A 169 3.42 13.45 -1.37
N ASN A 170 3.92 12.53 -0.54
CA ASN A 170 5.35 12.35 -0.37
C ASN A 170 6.03 11.77 -1.61
N LYS A 171 5.39 10.82 -2.29
CA LYS A 171 5.83 10.32 -3.59
C LYS A 171 5.97 11.46 -4.59
N THR A 172 4.97 12.33 -4.68
CA THR A 172 4.95 13.49 -5.58
C THR A 172 6.08 14.46 -5.24
N ILE A 173 6.28 14.77 -3.95
CA ILE A 173 7.40 15.63 -3.51
C ILE A 173 8.76 15.03 -3.91
N ALA A 174 8.93 13.72 -3.77
CA ALA A 174 10.15 13.04 -4.15
C ALA A 174 10.34 13.06 -5.68
N ALA A 175 9.34 12.62 -6.45
CA ALA A 175 9.39 12.45 -7.89
C ALA A 175 9.45 13.76 -8.68
N ASP A 176 8.72 14.79 -8.25
CA ASP A 176 8.55 16.01 -9.05
C ASP A 176 9.48 17.14 -8.63
N TYR A 177 10.01 17.09 -7.39
CA TYR A 177 10.84 18.17 -6.85
C TYR A 177 12.22 17.69 -6.42
N THR A 178 12.28 16.70 -5.54
CA THR A 178 13.54 16.32 -4.88
C THR A 178 14.48 15.61 -5.86
N PHE A 179 14.04 14.52 -6.47
CA PHE A 179 14.89 13.72 -7.35
C PHE A 179 15.30 14.45 -8.63
N PRO A 180 14.42 15.19 -9.33
CA PRO A 180 14.83 15.96 -10.51
C PRO A 180 15.89 17.02 -10.20
N GLN A 181 15.76 17.71 -9.05
CA GLN A 181 16.74 18.71 -8.64
C GLN A 181 18.11 18.06 -8.36
N LEU A 182 18.14 16.98 -7.58
CA LEU A 182 19.39 16.30 -7.23
C LEU A 182 20.02 15.60 -8.45
N PHE A 183 19.20 15.08 -9.36
CA PHE A 183 19.65 14.55 -10.65
C PHE A 183 20.38 15.61 -11.46
N ALA A 184 19.83 16.82 -11.58
CA ALA A 184 20.48 17.93 -12.27
C ALA A 184 21.83 18.28 -11.61
N TYR A 185 21.85 18.39 -10.28
CA TYR A 185 23.07 18.69 -9.54
C TYR A 185 24.16 17.61 -9.69
N LEU A 186 23.78 16.33 -9.72
CA LEU A 186 24.70 15.22 -9.97
C LEU A 186 25.20 15.19 -11.41
N THR A 187 24.33 15.52 -12.37
CA THR A 187 24.68 15.55 -13.80
C THR A 187 25.70 16.65 -14.10
N ASP A 188 25.58 17.79 -13.41
CA ASP A 188 26.50 18.94 -13.53
C ASP A 188 27.74 18.83 -12.62
N SER A 189 27.87 17.74 -11.85
CA SER A 189 29.01 17.53 -10.95
C SER A 189 30.29 17.10 -11.69
N ASP A 190 31.42 17.14 -10.99
CA ASP A 190 32.70 16.64 -11.52
C ASP A 190 32.54 15.20 -12.05
N GLU A 191 33.17 14.89 -13.20
CA GLU A 191 32.98 13.60 -13.88
C GLU A 191 33.29 12.38 -12.98
N GLY A 192 34.23 12.51 -12.03
CA GLY A 192 34.52 11.45 -11.06
C GLY A 192 33.37 11.18 -10.07
N VAL A 193 32.62 12.21 -9.67
CA VAL A 193 31.43 12.10 -8.82
C VAL A 193 30.28 11.54 -9.65
N LYS A 194 30.01 12.15 -10.79
CA LYS A 194 28.96 11.73 -11.73
C LYS A 194 29.07 10.24 -12.07
N GLN A 195 30.23 9.78 -12.54
CA GLN A 195 30.44 8.37 -12.92
C GLN A 195 30.27 7.38 -11.75
N LYS A 196 30.49 7.85 -10.52
CA LYS A 196 30.42 7.01 -9.32
C LYS A 196 29.01 6.92 -8.72
N TYR A 197 28.22 7.99 -8.81
CA TYR A 197 26.96 8.11 -8.06
C TYR A 197 25.72 8.27 -8.93
N LEU A 198 25.81 8.74 -10.18
CA LEU A 198 24.63 9.07 -10.99
C LEU A 198 23.74 7.85 -11.26
N ASP A 199 24.31 6.74 -11.75
CA ASP A 199 23.53 5.54 -12.06
C ASP A 199 22.89 4.93 -10.81
N LYS A 200 23.59 4.98 -9.67
CA LYS A 200 23.07 4.52 -8.38
C LYS A 200 21.91 5.39 -7.91
N PHE A 201 22.09 6.71 -8.04
CA PHE A 201 21.05 7.67 -7.68
C PHE A 201 19.77 7.43 -8.47
N ILE A 202 19.87 7.21 -9.80
CA ILE A 202 18.73 6.87 -10.64
C ILE A 202 18.06 5.58 -10.13
N ALA A 203 18.85 4.50 -9.96
CA ALA A 203 18.33 3.20 -9.55
C ALA A 203 17.63 3.21 -8.18
N GLU A 204 18.23 3.84 -7.16
CA GLU A 204 17.62 3.93 -5.84
C GLU A 204 16.42 4.89 -5.81
N SER A 205 16.45 5.98 -6.59
CA SER A 205 15.28 6.86 -6.74
C SER A 205 14.10 6.12 -7.38
N ASP A 206 14.33 5.36 -8.45
CA ASP A 206 13.30 4.56 -9.11
C ASP A 206 12.72 3.50 -8.16
N LYS A 207 13.58 2.81 -7.42
CA LYS A 207 13.16 1.84 -6.40
C LYS A 207 12.31 2.48 -5.31
N TYR A 208 12.70 3.65 -4.81
CA TYR A 208 11.95 4.40 -3.81
C TYR A 208 10.55 4.80 -4.33
N ILE A 209 10.47 5.30 -5.58
CA ILE A 209 9.19 5.67 -6.21
C ILE A 209 8.31 4.44 -6.47
N GLN A 210 8.92 3.32 -6.88
CA GLN A 210 8.19 2.08 -7.12
C GLN A 210 7.55 1.54 -5.84
N LEU A 211 8.28 1.53 -4.72
CA LEU A 211 7.73 1.15 -3.41
C LEU A 211 6.53 2.03 -3.00
N HIS A 212 6.60 3.34 -3.23
CA HIS A 212 5.44 4.22 -3.00
C HIS A 212 4.26 3.90 -3.92
N ALA A 213 4.52 3.61 -5.20
CA ALA A 213 3.48 3.29 -6.16
C ALA A 213 2.75 1.98 -5.81
N GLU A 214 3.50 0.96 -5.41
CA GLU A 214 2.95 -0.32 -4.95
C GLU A 214 2.16 -0.15 -3.64
N LEU A 215 2.69 0.63 -2.69
CA LEU A 215 1.99 0.96 -1.45
C LEU A 215 0.63 1.63 -1.73
N ILE A 216 0.61 2.66 -2.58
CA ILE A 216 -0.63 3.34 -2.99
C ILE A 216 -1.60 2.34 -3.62
N GLN A 217 -1.13 1.49 -4.53
CA GLN A 217 -1.96 0.49 -5.19
C GLN A 217 -2.62 -0.46 -4.18
N LYS A 218 -1.88 -0.92 -3.16
CA LYS A 218 -2.43 -1.81 -2.12
C LYS A 218 -3.46 -1.12 -1.24
N ILE A 219 -3.24 0.15 -0.90
CA ILE A 219 -4.22 0.95 -0.16
C ILE A 219 -5.51 1.14 -0.99
N GLN A 220 -5.39 1.47 -2.28
CA GLN A 220 -6.53 1.62 -3.19
C GLN A 220 -7.31 0.31 -3.37
N GLN A 221 -6.62 -0.83 -3.48
CA GLN A 221 -7.28 -2.14 -3.54
C GLN A 221 -8.06 -2.44 -2.26
N ALA A 222 -7.50 -2.12 -1.08
CA ALA A 222 -8.20 -2.28 0.19
C ALA A 222 -9.42 -1.34 0.29
N GLU A 223 -9.30 -0.10 -0.20
CA GLU A 223 -10.39 0.88 -0.19
C GLU A 223 -11.55 0.48 -1.10
N GLN A 224 -11.24 -0.07 -2.27
CA GLN A 224 -12.25 -0.66 -3.15
C GLN A 224 -12.98 -1.82 -2.45
N LEU A 225 -12.24 -2.74 -1.80
CA LEU A 225 -12.85 -3.87 -1.09
C LEU A 225 -13.68 -3.41 0.11
N ALA A 226 -13.23 -2.39 0.85
CA ALA A 226 -14.01 -1.77 1.93
C ALA A 226 -15.31 -1.17 1.40
N SER A 227 -15.29 -0.60 0.19
CA SER A 227 -16.47 -0.07 -0.50
C SER A 227 -17.42 -1.17 -0.98
N GLU A 228 -16.90 -2.28 -1.47
CA GLU A 228 -17.70 -3.46 -1.82
C GLU A 228 -18.37 -4.06 -0.58
N LEU A 229 -17.65 -4.11 0.55
CA LEU A 229 -18.21 -4.51 1.84
C LEU A 229 -19.29 -3.52 2.30
N ALA A 230 -19.05 -2.21 2.29
CA ALA A 230 -20.05 -1.22 2.73
C ALA A 230 -21.39 -1.33 1.97
N ASN A 231 -21.33 -1.72 0.70
CA ASN A 231 -22.49 -1.90 -0.18
C ASN A 231 -22.99 -3.35 -0.23
N TRP A 232 -22.49 -4.23 0.64
CA TRP A 232 -22.87 -5.64 0.65
C TRP A 232 -24.37 -5.79 0.93
N GLN A 233 -25.09 -6.33 -0.05
CA GLN A 233 -26.48 -6.72 0.07
C GLN A 233 -26.54 -8.25 0.04
N SER A 234 -26.85 -8.89 1.17
CA SER A 234 -27.20 -10.31 1.14
C SER A 234 -28.53 -10.46 0.41
N ASN A 235 -28.52 -10.85 -0.87
CA ASN A 235 -29.77 -11.14 -1.57
C ASN A 235 -30.33 -12.47 -1.02
N PRO A 236 -31.42 -12.50 -0.24
CA PRO A 236 -31.91 -13.73 0.39
C PRO A 236 -32.71 -14.60 -0.59
N GLN A 237 -33.02 -14.09 -1.78
CA GLN A 237 -33.88 -14.76 -2.76
C GLN A 237 -33.02 -15.31 -3.90
N GLY A 238 -32.87 -16.64 -3.93
CA GLY A 238 -32.36 -17.36 -5.09
C GLY A 238 -33.20 -17.09 -6.34
N PRO A 239 -32.72 -17.47 -7.53
CA PRO A 239 -33.45 -17.26 -8.78
C PRO A 239 -34.81 -17.97 -8.71
N GLU A 240 -35.89 -17.23 -9.00
CA GLU A 240 -37.25 -17.75 -9.17
C GLU A 240 -37.35 -18.80 -10.30
#